data_AF-A0A1B8C0X4-F1
#
_entry.id   AF-A0A1B8C0X4-F1
#
_cell.length_a   1.000
_cell.length_b   1.000
_cell.length_c   1.000
_cell.angle_alpha   90.00
_cell.angle_beta   90.00
_cell.angle_gamma   90.00
#
_symmetry.space_group_name_H-M   'P 1'
#
loop_
_entity.id
_entity.type
_entity.pdbx_description
1 polymer ?
#
loop_
_entity_poly.entity_id
_entity_poly.type
_entity_poly.pdbx_seq_one_letter_code
_entity_poly.pdbx_strand_id
1 'polypeptide(L)'
;MTDRAEGIWFLLLMADRHMSLRLGLPFAVADNNFSDPRGDALSKLNHIHVVVSGRIIARNLRMQRQGEPEYDETRKIDYSLKQVARSIPADWWSFSSLHGLAEADVMEKTSTLSAQLTHHYLIVVLHQPYIVLSLVSPTTNEHVSYSKLVVCSASREVLLRFLVIRSFHRGGSYFGFEEKACTAMCVLLLAHIDGHRLGQANSLEHQRPQDLALVNKVLNLLEEMHVPNFEVETLKNVVGIERQVADGANYAWMKKAGTGLELTIPYFGTVYCVLMSSPEQVIHQEISLPPSSDTAVLLDFLDMLEESPLCDQA
;
A
#
# COMPACT_ATOMS: atom_id res chain seq x y z
N MET A 1 -27.30 20.91 -25.54
CA MET A 1 -27.70 19.84 -24.60
C MET A 1 -26.68 18.70 -24.54
N THR A 2 -25.91 18.45 -25.62
CA THR A 2 -24.84 17.44 -25.70
C THR A 2 -23.73 17.63 -24.66
N ASP A 3 -23.23 18.86 -24.47
CA ASP A 3 -22.14 19.17 -23.54
C ASP A 3 -22.45 18.78 -22.07
N ARG A 4 -23.70 18.96 -21.63
CA ARG A 4 -24.12 18.57 -20.26
C ARG A 4 -24.20 17.06 -20.10
N ALA A 5 -24.69 16.34 -21.10
CA ALA A 5 -24.80 14.88 -21.05
C ALA A 5 -23.40 14.23 -21.07
N GLU A 6 -22.50 14.74 -21.91
CA GLU A 6 -21.09 14.33 -21.96
C GLU A 6 -20.38 14.59 -20.63
N GLY A 7 -20.59 15.75 -20.02
CA GLY A 7 -20.04 16.07 -18.71
C GLY A 7 -20.55 15.12 -17.60
N ILE A 8 -21.85 14.82 -17.57
CA ILE A 8 -22.41 13.87 -16.60
C ILE A 8 -21.85 12.46 -16.83
N TRP A 9 -21.77 12.01 -18.08
CA TRP A 9 -21.19 10.73 -18.44
C TRP A 9 -19.74 10.60 -17.97
N PHE A 10 -18.93 11.64 -18.19
CA PHE A 10 -17.55 11.68 -17.71
C PHE A 10 -17.47 11.55 -16.18
N LEU A 11 -18.30 12.30 -15.43
CA LEU A 11 -18.36 12.21 -13.96
C LEU A 11 -18.75 10.81 -13.47
N LEU A 12 -19.70 10.14 -14.15
CA LEU A 12 -20.09 8.78 -13.82
C LEU A 12 -18.93 7.79 -14.02
N LEU A 13 -18.18 7.91 -15.11
CA LEU A 13 -17.00 7.09 -15.35
C LEU A 13 -15.89 7.34 -14.32
N MET A 14 -15.69 8.59 -13.89
CA MET A 14 -14.76 8.92 -12.81
C MET A 14 -15.17 8.24 -11.51
N ALA A 15 -16.45 8.34 -11.14
CA ALA A 15 -16.98 7.79 -9.90
C ALA A 15 -16.93 6.26 -9.88
N ASP A 16 -17.36 5.60 -10.97
CA ASP A 16 -17.30 4.14 -11.13
C ASP A 16 -15.87 3.63 -10.92
N ARG A 17 -14.90 4.18 -11.66
CA ARG A 17 -13.50 3.74 -11.58
C ARG A 17 -12.85 4.07 -10.23
N HIS A 18 -13.16 5.21 -9.63
CA HIS A 18 -12.68 5.55 -8.28
C HIS A 18 -13.21 4.54 -7.24
N MET A 19 -14.51 4.26 -7.27
CA MET A 19 -15.12 3.31 -6.34
C MET A 19 -14.64 1.88 -6.56
N SER A 20 -14.48 1.45 -7.82
CA SER A 20 -13.88 0.16 -8.16
C SER A 20 -12.48 0.03 -7.58
N LEU A 21 -11.61 1.03 -7.77
CA LEU A 21 -10.25 1.03 -7.21
C LEU A 21 -10.25 0.92 -5.67
N ARG A 22 -11.13 1.69 -5.02
CA ARG A 22 -11.28 1.68 -3.55
C ARG A 22 -11.73 0.33 -3.03
N LEU A 23 -12.73 -0.28 -3.68
CA LEU A 23 -13.39 -1.50 -3.20
C LEU A 23 -12.74 -2.78 -3.70
N GLY A 24 -11.81 -2.71 -4.64
CA GLY A 24 -11.22 -3.90 -5.25
C GLY A 24 -12.15 -4.61 -6.23
N LEU A 25 -13.05 -3.87 -6.87
CA LEU A 25 -14.08 -4.41 -7.76
C LEU A 25 -13.73 -4.19 -9.24
N PRO A 26 -14.33 -4.97 -10.16
CA PRO A 26 -14.41 -4.57 -11.56
C PRO A 26 -15.12 -3.21 -11.72
N PHE A 27 -14.92 -2.57 -12.88
CA PHE A 27 -15.59 -1.34 -13.27
C PHE A 27 -16.62 -1.63 -14.34
N ALA A 28 -17.70 -0.84 -14.39
CA ALA A 28 -18.87 -1.15 -15.20
C ALA A 28 -18.61 -0.96 -16.70
N VAL A 29 -17.84 0.06 -17.07
CA VAL A 29 -17.65 0.46 -18.48
C VAL A 29 -16.17 0.48 -18.85
N ALA A 30 -15.76 -0.56 -19.60
CA ALA A 30 -14.42 -0.74 -20.14
C ALA A 30 -14.00 0.40 -21.08
N ASP A 31 -14.94 0.89 -21.88
CA ASP A 31 -14.68 1.83 -22.95
C ASP A 31 -14.31 3.22 -22.43
N ASN A 32 -13.38 3.87 -23.13
CA ASN A 32 -13.05 5.27 -22.93
C ASN A 32 -13.80 6.18 -23.91
N ASN A 33 -15.07 5.86 -24.17
CA ASN A 33 -15.92 6.62 -25.08
C ASN A 33 -16.49 7.86 -24.36
N PHE A 34 -15.62 8.82 -24.07
CA PHE A 34 -15.95 10.13 -23.52
C PHE A 34 -15.15 11.20 -24.25
N SER A 35 -15.65 12.44 -24.22
CA SER A 35 -15.08 13.54 -24.99
C SER A 35 -13.60 13.79 -24.66
N ASP A 36 -12.87 14.23 -25.68
CA ASP A 36 -11.50 14.67 -25.55
C ASP A 36 -11.36 15.76 -24.47
N PRO A 37 -10.20 15.83 -23.80
CA PRO A 37 -10.01 16.85 -22.79
C PRO A 37 -10.08 18.23 -23.43
N ARG A 38 -10.62 19.18 -22.67
CA ARG A 38 -10.45 20.60 -22.98
C ARG A 38 -8.97 20.97 -22.91
N GLY A 39 -8.62 22.09 -23.52
CA GLY A 39 -7.23 22.57 -23.58
C GLY A 39 -6.60 22.90 -22.22
N ASP A 40 -7.40 23.01 -21.14
CA ASP A 40 -6.95 23.36 -19.80
C ASP A 40 -6.30 22.19 -19.04
N ALA A 41 -5.45 22.51 -18.06
CA ALA A 41 -4.65 21.53 -17.32
C ALA A 41 -5.53 20.55 -16.51
N LEU A 42 -6.59 21.05 -15.87
CA LEU A 42 -7.49 20.24 -15.06
C LEU A 42 -8.21 19.20 -15.91
N SER A 43 -8.72 19.59 -17.08
CA SER A 43 -9.40 18.68 -18.00
C SER A 43 -8.46 17.61 -18.57
N LYS A 44 -7.24 17.99 -19.00
CA LYS A 44 -6.21 17.03 -19.44
C LYS A 44 -5.87 16.00 -18.36
N LEU A 45 -5.70 16.48 -17.13
CA LEU A 45 -5.32 15.63 -16.02
C LEU A 45 -6.44 14.65 -15.65
N ASN A 46 -7.67 15.14 -15.49
CA ASN A 46 -8.83 14.29 -15.20
C ASN A 46 -9.08 13.27 -16.31
N HIS A 47 -8.93 13.65 -17.58
CA HIS A 47 -9.10 12.73 -18.71
C HIS A 47 -8.11 11.55 -18.59
N ILE A 48 -6.83 11.83 -18.33
CA ILE A 48 -5.83 10.77 -18.13
C ILE A 48 -6.10 9.95 -16.87
N HIS A 49 -6.57 10.56 -15.77
CA HIS A 49 -6.94 9.83 -14.56
C HIS A 49 -8.02 8.79 -14.81
N VAL A 50 -9.05 9.13 -15.58
CA VAL A 50 -10.10 8.18 -15.94
C VAL A 50 -9.51 7.02 -16.71
N VAL A 51 -8.77 7.30 -17.79
CA VAL A 51 -8.13 6.27 -18.63
C VAL A 51 -7.22 5.36 -17.82
N VAL A 52 -6.30 5.92 -17.03
CA VAL A 52 -5.33 5.13 -16.26
C VAL A 52 -5.98 4.35 -15.13
N SER A 53 -7.06 4.86 -14.50
CA SER A 53 -7.80 4.13 -13.48
C SER A 53 -8.38 2.83 -14.05
N GLY A 54 -9.01 2.89 -15.23
CA GLY A 54 -9.52 1.70 -15.92
C GLY A 54 -8.41 0.68 -16.22
N ARG A 55 -7.24 1.15 -16.66
CA ARG A 55 -6.07 0.30 -16.92
C ARG A 55 -5.50 -0.33 -15.64
N ILE A 56 -5.43 0.43 -14.55
CA ILE A 56 -5.01 -0.05 -13.23
C ILE A 56 -5.94 -1.18 -12.78
N ILE A 57 -7.25 -0.99 -12.85
CA ILE A 57 -8.25 -1.99 -12.44
C ILE A 57 -8.11 -3.26 -13.29
N ALA A 58 -8.07 -3.12 -14.62
CA ALA A 58 -7.95 -4.26 -15.53
C ALA A 58 -6.66 -5.07 -15.26
N ARG A 59 -5.55 -4.38 -15.00
CA ARG A 59 -4.26 -4.98 -14.63
C ARG A 59 -4.33 -5.66 -13.26
N ASN A 60 -4.93 -5.03 -12.26
CA ASN A 60 -5.08 -5.64 -10.93
C ASN A 60 -5.93 -6.93 -10.99
N LEU A 61 -7.03 -6.94 -11.76
CA LEU A 61 -7.87 -8.13 -11.96
C LEU A 61 -7.15 -9.27 -12.69
N ARG A 62 -6.21 -8.96 -13.58
CA ARG A 62 -5.37 -9.98 -14.23
C ARG A 62 -4.31 -10.53 -13.28
N MET A 63 -3.60 -9.65 -12.56
CA MET A 63 -2.67 -10.05 -11.49
C MET A 63 -3.35 -10.95 -10.45
N GLN A 64 -4.58 -10.62 -10.04
CA GLN A 64 -5.36 -11.44 -9.12
C GLN A 64 -5.67 -12.83 -9.68
N ARG A 65 -6.07 -12.93 -10.95
CA ARG A 65 -6.42 -14.21 -11.60
C ARG A 65 -5.21 -15.09 -11.87
N GLN A 66 -4.08 -14.49 -12.24
CA GLN A 66 -2.88 -15.21 -12.67
C GLN A 66 -1.91 -15.46 -11.52
N GLY A 67 -1.96 -14.67 -10.45
CA GLY A 67 -1.01 -14.75 -9.34
C GLY A 67 0.35 -14.11 -9.62
N GLU A 68 0.53 -13.50 -10.80
CA GLU A 68 1.81 -12.99 -11.30
C GLU A 68 1.83 -11.45 -11.40
N PRO A 69 3.00 -10.81 -11.20
CA PRO A 69 3.14 -9.37 -11.34
C PRO A 69 3.11 -8.91 -12.81
N GLU A 70 2.41 -7.81 -13.10
CA GLU A 70 2.35 -7.18 -14.43
C GLU A 70 3.16 -5.88 -14.49
N TYR A 71 4.48 -5.98 -14.38
CA TYR A 71 5.34 -4.80 -14.32
C TYR A 71 5.42 -4.02 -15.64
N ASP A 72 5.36 -4.70 -16.79
CA ASP A 72 5.37 -4.02 -18.10
C ASP A 72 4.15 -3.12 -18.29
N GLU A 73 2.94 -3.59 -17.92
CA GLU A 73 1.75 -2.76 -17.98
C GLU A 73 1.82 -1.64 -16.93
N THR A 74 2.39 -1.92 -15.76
CA THR A 74 2.64 -0.90 -14.72
C THR A 74 3.50 0.24 -15.25
N ARG A 75 4.61 -0.08 -15.96
CA ARG A 75 5.49 0.93 -16.58
C ARG A 75 4.78 1.74 -17.65
N LYS A 76 3.93 1.11 -18.47
CA LYS A 76 3.15 1.81 -19.50
C LYS A 76 2.14 2.79 -18.89
N ILE A 77 1.50 2.42 -17.78
CA ILE A 77 0.58 3.30 -17.05
C ILE A 77 1.35 4.45 -16.40
N ASP A 78 2.45 4.16 -15.71
CA ASP A 78 3.34 5.16 -15.09
C ASP A 78 3.87 6.16 -16.13
N TYR A 79 4.23 5.67 -17.31
CA TYR A 79 4.64 6.52 -18.43
C TYR A 79 3.52 7.48 -18.87
N SER A 80 2.27 7.02 -18.98
CA SER A 80 1.12 7.89 -19.30
C SER A 80 0.91 8.98 -18.23
N LEU A 81 1.05 8.64 -16.95
CA LEU A 81 0.98 9.62 -15.85
C LEU A 81 2.11 10.66 -15.94
N LYS A 82 3.34 10.24 -16.24
CA LYS A 82 4.47 11.15 -16.45
C LYS A 82 4.27 12.05 -17.67
N GLN A 83 3.72 11.51 -18.76
CA GLN A 83 3.48 12.30 -19.98
C GLN A 83 2.48 13.43 -19.73
N VAL A 84 1.38 13.16 -19.03
CA VAL A 84 0.44 14.23 -18.69
C VAL A 84 1.03 15.22 -17.69
N ALA A 85 1.83 14.75 -16.72
CA ALA A 85 2.49 15.65 -15.78
C ALA A 85 3.46 16.62 -16.47
N ARG A 86 4.20 16.15 -17.48
CA ARG A 86 5.12 16.96 -18.29
C ARG A 86 4.43 17.95 -19.23
N SER A 87 3.19 17.68 -19.63
CA SER A 87 2.45 18.58 -20.53
C SER A 87 1.74 19.72 -19.78
N ILE A 88 1.68 19.65 -18.46
CA ILE A 88 1.09 20.65 -17.58
C ILE A 88 2.21 21.59 -17.06
N PRO A 89 1.98 22.92 -17.02
CA PRO A 89 2.96 23.88 -16.51
C PRO A 89 3.43 23.56 -15.08
N ALA A 90 4.72 23.81 -14.79
CA ALA A 90 5.32 23.44 -13.51
C ALA A 90 4.72 24.18 -12.31
N ASP A 91 4.38 25.45 -12.49
CA ASP A 91 3.70 26.29 -11.49
C ASP A 91 2.31 25.77 -11.15
N TRP A 92 1.63 25.10 -12.08
CA TRP A 92 0.32 24.48 -11.83
C TRP A 92 0.39 23.38 -10.77
N TRP A 93 1.54 22.71 -10.60
CA TRP A 93 1.74 21.66 -9.59
C TRP A 93 2.01 22.20 -8.19
N SER A 94 2.33 23.50 -8.08
CA SER A 94 2.47 24.16 -6.78
C SER A 94 1.11 24.26 -6.08
N PHE A 95 1.14 24.29 -4.75
CA PHE A 95 -0.05 24.47 -3.95
C PHE A 95 0.22 25.35 -2.74
N SER A 96 -0.82 26.05 -2.29
CA SER A 96 -0.80 26.97 -1.16
C SER A 96 -2.01 26.75 -0.27
N SER A 97 -2.03 27.42 0.88
CA SER A 97 -3.21 27.45 1.74
C SER A 97 -4.44 27.97 1.00
N LEU A 98 -5.62 27.45 1.35
CA LEU A 98 -6.91 27.94 0.86
C LEU A 98 -7.45 29.10 1.71
N HIS A 99 -6.86 29.36 2.88
CA HIS A 99 -7.31 30.43 3.76
C HIS A 99 -7.00 31.82 3.18
N GLY A 100 -7.93 32.77 3.35
CA GLY A 100 -7.78 34.15 2.90
C GLY A 100 -8.07 34.38 1.41
N LEU A 101 -8.47 33.35 0.67
CA LEU A 101 -8.93 33.46 -0.71
C LEU A 101 -10.41 33.85 -0.79
N ALA A 102 -10.81 34.46 -1.91
CA ALA A 102 -12.22 34.66 -2.22
C ALA A 102 -12.90 33.31 -2.51
N GLU A 103 -14.21 33.22 -2.30
CA GLU A 103 -14.96 31.96 -2.40
C GLU A 103 -14.83 31.27 -3.76
N ALA A 104 -14.89 32.04 -4.86
CA ALA A 104 -14.71 31.49 -6.21
C ALA A 104 -13.31 30.89 -6.41
N ASP A 105 -12.27 31.56 -5.90
CA ASP A 105 -10.89 31.09 -5.97
C ASP A 105 -10.69 29.84 -5.10
N VAL A 106 -11.35 29.76 -3.95
CA VAL A 106 -11.33 28.56 -3.09
C VAL A 106 -11.85 27.35 -3.86
N MET A 107 -12.98 27.47 -4.56
CA MET A 107 -13.54 26.36 -5.32
C MET A 107 -12.58 25.90 -6.43
N GLU A 108 -12.05 26.84 -7.23
CA GLU A 108 -11.11 26.53 -8.30
C GLU A 108 -9.82 25.86 -7.78
N LYS A 109 -9.24 26.42 -6.71
CA LYS A 109 -8.04 25.86 -6.07
C LYS A 109 -8.31 24.52 -5.43
N THR A 110 -9.50 24.30 -4.86
CA THR A 110 -9.90 22.99 -4.32
C THR A 110 -10.01 21.95 -5.44
N SER A 111 -10.61 22.29 -6.59
CA SER A 111 -10.66 21.39 -7.75
C SER A 111 -9.26 21.04 -8.27
N THR A 112 -8.38 22.03 -8.34
CA THR A 112 -6.97 21.84 -8.72
C THR A 112 -6.24 20.91 -7.75
N LEU A 113 -6.33 21.18 -6.44
CA LEU A 113 -5.75 20.37 -5.38
C LEU A 113 -6.28 18.93 -5.40
N SER A 114 -7.59 18.76 -5.62
CA SER A 114 -8.25 17.46 -5.72
C SER A 114 -7.68 16.63 -6.89
N ALA A 115 -7.49 17.26 -8.05
CA ALA A 115 -6.89 16.59 -9.20
C ALA A 115 -5.41 16.27 -8.96
N GLN A 116 -4.61 17.18 -8.40
CA GLN A 116 -3.22 16.89 -8.04
C GLN A 116 -3.11 15.73 -7.02
N LEU A 117 -3.93 15.76 -5.97
CA LEU A 117 -4.00 14.69 -4.96
C LEU A 117 -4.35 13.36 -5.63
N THR A 118 -5.35 13.36 -6.52
CA THR A 118 -5.76 12.16 -7.27
C THR A 118 -4.64 11.65 -8.17
N HIS A 119 -3.87 12.54 -8.82
CA HIS A 119 -2.71 12.14 -9.62
C HIS A 119 -1.70 11.33 -8.80
N HIS A 120 -1.31 11.84 -7.64
CA HIS A 120 -0.38 11.14 -6.75
C HIS A 120 -0.99 9.87 -6.15
N TYR A 121 -2.28 9.87 -5.81
CA TYR A 121 -2.97 8.67 -5.36
C TYR A 121 -2.95 7.55 -6.42
N LEU A 122 -3.18 7.88 -7.70
CA LEU A 122 -3.10 6.89 -8.78
C LEU A 122 -1.71 6.28 -8.92
N ILE A 123 -0.65 7.06 -8.66
CA ILE A 123 0.73 6.55 -8.59
C ILE A 123 0.89 5.58 -7.40
N VAL A 124 0.34 5.94 -6.23
CA VAL A 124 0.38 5.06 -5.04
C VAL A 124 -0.29 3.72 -5.33
N VAL A 125 -1.54 3.70 -5.81
CA VAL A 125 -2.25 2.43 -6.08
C VAL A 125 -1.70 1.68 -7.30
N LEU A 126 -1.03 2.37 -8.22
CA LEU A 126 -0.32 1.74 -9.33
C LEU A 126 0.82 0.84 -8.82
N HIS A 127 1.59 1.33 -7.84
CA HIS A 127 2.79 0.68 -7.34
C HIS A 127 2.62 -0.08 -6.01
N GLN A 128 1.51 0.13 -5.28
CA GLN A 128 1.15 -0.59 -4.06
C GLN A 128 1.35 -2.12 -4.14
N PRO A 129 0.96 -2.83 -5.24
CA PRO A 129 1.05 -4.28 -5.28
C PRO A 129 2.48 -4.80 -5.10
N TYR A 130 3.48 -4.04 -5.53
CA TYR A 130 4.89 -4.41 -5.45
C TYR A 130 5.47 -4.24 -4.04
N ILE A 131 4.92 -3.30 -3.26
CA ILE A 131 5.29 -3.13 -1.84
C ILE A 131 4.77 -4.30 -1.03
N VAL A 132 3.50 -4.65 -1.26
CA VAL A 132 2.84 -5.78 -0.62
C VAL A 132 3.51 -7.11 -0.99
N LEU A 133 3.83 -7.28 -2.28
CA LEU A 133 4.55 -8.46 -2.75
C LEU A 133 5.93 -8.57 -2.10
N SER A 134 6.68 -7.46 -2.00
CA SER A 134 8.00 -7.44 -1.34
C SER A 134 7.91 -7.81 0.15
N LEU A 135 6.87 -7.37 0.85
CA LEU A 135 6.65 -7.74 2.25
C LEU A 135 6.40 -9.24 2.44
N VAL A 136 5.53 -9.81 1.61
CA VAL A 136 5.11 -11.23 1.71
C VAL A 136 6.19 -12.18 1.18
N SER A 137 6.79 -11.82 0.04
CA SER A 137 7.80 -12.59 -0.67
C SER A 137 9.00 -11.68 -0.94
N PRO A 138 9.93 -11.59 0.03
CA PRO A 138 11.06 -10.68 -0.04
C PRO A 138 11.89 -10.90 -1.30
N THR A 139 11.94 -9.87 -2.14
CA THR A 139 12.70 -9.87 -3.38
C THR A 139 13.41 -8.53 -3.55
N THR A 140 14.67 -8.57 -3.96
CA THR A 140 15.49 -7.39 -4.25
C THR A 140 15.69 -7.28 -5.76
N ASN A 141 14.63 -6.91 -6.48
CA ASN A 141 14.73 -6.57 -7.90
C ASN A 141 14.60 -5.06 -8.12
N GLU A 142 15.10 -4.57 -9.25
CA GLU A 142 15.08 -3.15 -9.61
C GLU A 142 13.64 -2.58 -9.66
N HIS A 143 12.66 -3.40 -10.01
CA HIS A 143 11.26 -3.03 -10.15
C HIS A 143 10.61 -2.67 -8.81
N VAL A 144 10.91 -3.45 -7.77
CA VAL A 144 10.48 -3.22 -6.39
C VAL A 144 11.18 -1.98 -5.84
N SER A 145 12.49 -1.84 -6.04
CA SER A 145 13.25 -0.65 -5.62
C SER A 145 12.70 0.64 -6.25
N TYR A 146 12.41 0.62 -7.56
CA TYR A 146 11.76 1.73 -8.24
C TYR A 146 10.38 2.03 -7.68
N SER A 147 9.56 0.98 -7.49
CA SER A 147 8.20 1.13 -6.95
C SER A 147 8.21 1.74 -5.56
N LYS A 148 9.13 1.32 -4.68
CA LYS A 148 9.32 1.90 -3.33
C LYS A 148 9.61 3.40 -3.39
N LEU A 149 10.59 3.81 -4.20
CA LEU A 149 10.96 5.21 -4.35
C LEU A 149 9.75 6.06 -4.79
N VAL A 150 9.02 5.57 -5.79
CA VAL A 150 7.87 6.28 -6.36
C VAL A 150 6.70 6.35 -5.37
N VAL A 151 6.35 5.27 -4.68
CA VAL A 151 5.23 5.31 -3.70
C VAL A 151 5.55 6.20 -2.52
N CYS A 152 6.79 6.19 -2.00
CA CYS A 152 7.15 7.03 -0.87
C CYS A 152 7.00 8.51 -1.24
N SER A 153 7.50 8.90 -2.42
CA SER A 153 7.32 10.26 -2.93
C SER A 153 5.85 10.61 -3.15
N ALA A 154 5.10 9.76 -3.84
CA ALA A 154 3.70 10.02 -4.17
C ALA A 154 2.80 10.06 -2.92
N SER A 155 3.04 9.18 -1.94
CA SER A 155 2.30 9.17 -0.68
C SER A 155 2.46 10.49 0.06
N ARG A 156 3.68 11.04 0.17
CA ARG A 156 3.89 12.36 0.80
C ARG A 156 3.07 13.45 0.12
N GLU A 157 3.09 13.49 -1.21
CA GLU A 157 2.34 14.48 -1.99
C GLU A 157 0.82 14.36 -1.80
N VAL A 158 0.29 13.14 -1.62
CA VAL A 158 -1.12 12.91 -1.25
C VAL A 158 -1.41 13.49 0.13
N LEU A 159 -0.60 13.14 1.14
CA LEU A 159 -0.81 13.55 2.52
C LEU A 159 -0.70 15.07 2.71
N LEU A 160 0.28 15.71 2.07
CA LEU A 160 0.45 17.17 2.13
C LEU A 160 -0.76 17.91 1.54
N ARG A 161 -1.26 17.48 0.37
CA ARG A 161 -2.45 18.09 -0.25
C ARG A 161 -3.72 17.79 0.54
N PHE A 162 -3.83 16.59 1.11
CA PHE A 162 -4.92 16.24 2.00
C PHE A 162 -5.00 17.21 3.18
N LEU A 163 -3.87 17.47 3.85
CA LEU A 163 -3.82 18.41 4.97
C LEU A 163 -4.26 19.83 4.56
N VAL A 164 -3.85 20.30 3.38
CA VAL A 164 -4.27 21.62 2.87
C VAL A 164 -5.77 21.67 2.62
N ILE A 165 -6.32 20.69 1.89
CA ILE A 165 -7.76 20.61 1.62
C ILE A 165 -8.54 20.58 2.94
N ARG A 166 -8.10 19.78 3.92
CA ARG A 166 -8.80 19.58 5.20
C ARG A 166 -8.59 20.65 6.24
N SER A 167 -7.55 21.46 6.10
CA SER A 167 -7.44 22.69 6.90
C SER A 167 -8.62 23.64 6.64
N PHE A 168 -9.18 23.60 5.43
CA PHE A 168 -10.31 24.44 5.01
C PHE A 168 -11.65 23.70 5.00
N HIS A 169 -11.74 22.54 4.32
CA HIS A 169 -12.97 21.76 4.16
C HIS A 169 -13.10 20.70 5.26
N ARG A 170 -13.65 21.09 6.42
CA ARG A 170 -13.81 20.21 7.61
C ARG A 170 -15.03 19.28 7.58
N GLY A 171 -15.98 19.49 6.67
CA GLY A 171 -17.15 18.61 6.49
C GLY A 171 -16.82 17.28 5.79
N GLY A 172 -17.79 16.37 5.67
CA GLY A 172 -17.61 15.14 4.90
C GLY A 172 -17.28 15.41 3.42
N SER A 173 -16.46 14.56 2.78
CA SER A 173 -16.09 14.72 1.36
C SER A 173 -16.79 13.74 0.44
N TYR A 174 -17.23 14.26 -0.70
CA TYR A 174 -17.76 13.51 -1.83
C TYR A 174 -16.67 13.02 -2.79
N PHE A 175 -15.43 13.52 -2.66
CA PHE A 175 -14.30 13.21 -3.56
C PHE A 175 -13.39 12.12 -3.02
N GLY A 176 -13.70 11.61 -1.83
CA GLY A 176 -12.99 10.49 -1.27
C GLY A 176 -11.54 10.80 -0.92
N PHE A 177 -11.31 11.87 -0.16
CA PHE A 177 -9.97 12.33 0.18
C PHE A 177 -9.36 11.50 1.31
N GLU A 178 -10.19 11.11 2.28
CA GLU A 178 -9.82 10.32 3.45
C GLU A 178 -9.32 8.95 3.02
N GLU A 179 -10.03 8.23 2.14
CA GLU A 179 -9.55 6.91 1.72
C GLU A 179 -8.23 6.98 0.95
N LYS A 180 -8.01 8.07 0.17
CA LYS A 180 -6.77 8.28 -0.58
C LYS A 180 -5.62 8.54 0.40
N ALA A 181 -5.87 9.36 1.42
CA ALA A 181 -4.91 9.61 2.49
C ALA A 181 -4.62 8.34 3.30
N CYS A 182 -5.64 7.59 3.73
CA CYS A 182 -5.47 6.31 4.43
C CYS A 182 -4.64 5.31 3.60
N THR A 183 -4.95 5.17 2.31
CA THR A 183 -4.18 4.31 1.40
C THR A 183 -2.73 4.77 1.28
N ALA A 184 -2.50 6.08 1.07
CA ALA A 184 -1.16 6.64 0.97
C ALA A 184 -0.34 6.48 2.26
N MET A 185 -0.93 6.70 3.43
CA MET A 185 -0.29 6.47 4.73
C MET A 185 0.06 4.99 4.91
N CYS A 186 -0.90 4.10 4.64
CA CYS A 186 -0.68 2.66 4.75
C CYS A 186 0.51 2.23 3.88
N VAL A 187 0.50 2.57 2.60
CA VAL A 187 1.59 2.19 1.67
C VAL A 187 2.93 2.82 2.05
N LEU A 188 2.94 4.05 2.56
CA LEU A 188 4.16 4.71 3.05
C LEU A 188 4.75 3.97 4.26
N LEU A 189 3.90 3.60 5.23
CA LEU A 189 4.32 2.84 6.40
C LEU A 189 4.80 1.43 6.02
N LEU A 190 4.09 0.74 5.12
CA LEU A 190 4.52 -0.56 4.59
C LEU A 190 5.89 -0.48 3.89
N ALA A 191 6.16 0.60 3.17
CA ALA A 191 7.46 0.82 2.54
C ALA A 191 8.59 1.02 3.57
N HIS A 192 8.31 1.72 4.68
CA HIS A 192 9.25 1.83 5.81
C HIS A 192 9.50 0.49 6.49
N ILE A 193 8.43 -0.26 6.78
CA ILE A 193 8.52 -1.62 7.36
C ILE A 193 9.38 -2.53 6.48
N ASP A 194 9.16 -2.51 5.17
CA ASP A 194 9.95 -3.30 4.23
C ASP A 194 11.38 -2.77 4.07
N GLY A 195 11.59 -1.47 4.25
CA GLY A 195 12.89 -0.80 4.21
C GLY A 195 13.82 -1.23 5.35
N HIS A 196 13.28 -1.46 6.55
CA HIS A 196 14.06 -1.91 7.72
C HIS A 196 14.79 -3.24 7.51
N ARG A 197 14.31 -4.07 6.58
CA ARG A 197 14.98 -5.31 6.16
C ARG A 197 16.37 -5.08 5.57
N LEU A 198 16.64 -3.87 5.08
CA LEU A 198 17.94 -3.47 4.50
C LEU A 198 18.95 -3.04 5.57
N GLY A 199 18.54 -2.92 6.84
CA GLY A 199 19.40 -2.44 7.93
C GLY A 199 20.05 -1.11 7.57
N GLN A 200 21.38 -1.03 7.67
CA GLN A 200 22.16 0.18 7.38
C GLN A 200 22.05 0.68 5.92
N ALA A 201 21.62 -0.16 4.98
CA ALA A 201 21.41 0.24 3.59
C ALA A 201 20.01 0.89 3.35
N ASN A 202 19.19 1.03 4.40
CA ASN A 202 17.86 1.61 4.30
C ASN A 202 17.90 3.12 4.03
N SER A 203 17.91 3.51 2.76
CA SER A 203 17.85 4.92 2.37
C SER A 203 16.60 5.69 2.87
N LEU A 204 15.50 5.00 3.18
CA LEU A 204 14.28 5.64 3.70
C LEU A 204 14.44 6.13 5.14
N GLU A 205 15.43 5.62 5.88
CA GLU A 205 15.70 6.01 7.26
C GLU A 205 15.95 7.52 7.38
N HIS A 206 16.58 8.14 6.38
CA HIS A 206 16.80 9.59 6.33
C HIS A 206 15.50 10.41 6.28
N GLN A 207 14.42 9.85 5.74
CA GLN A 207 13.12 10.52 5.61
C GLN A 207 12.13 10.10 6.69
N ARG A 208 12.40 9.01 7.41
CA ARG A 208 11.51 8.41 8.42
C ARG A 208 10.98 9.41 9.45
N PRO A 209 11.79 10.30 10.09
CA PRO A 209 11.25 11.23 11.09
C PRO A 209 10.20 12.19 10.51
N GLN A 210 10.44 12.69 9.29
CA GLN A 210 9.54 13.61 8.60
C GLN A 210 8.26 12.90 8.16
N ASP A 211 8.39 11.67 7.67
CA ASP A 211 7.26 10.85 7.25
C ASP A 211 6.35 10.46 8.41
N LEU A 212 6.92 10.02 9.53
CA LEU A 212 6.15 9.69 10.72
C LEU A 212 5.48 10.93 11.32
N ALA A 213 6.13 12.10 11.29
CA ALA A 213 5.49 13.34 11.69
C ALA A 213 4.29 13.69 10.79
N LEU A 214 4.44 13.51 9.47
CA LEU A 214 3.36 13.72 8.50
C LEU A 214 2.20 12.73 8.70
N VAL A 215 2.50 11.45 8.89
CA VAL A 215 1.50 10.39 9.17
C VAL A 215 0.73 10.70 10.45
N ASN A 216 1.43 11.03 11.55
CA ASN A 216 0.77 11.36 12.81
C ASN A 216 -0.12 12.60 12.68
N LYS A 217 0.32 13.62 11.94
CA LYS A 217 -0.49 14.83 11.69
C LYS A 217 -1.78 14.50 10.92
N VAL A 218 -1.70 13.62 9.93
CA VAL A 218 -2.88 13.18 9.18
C VAL A 218 -3.78 12.29 10.03
N LEU A 219 -3.23 11.37 10.82
CA LEU A 219 -4.01 10.52 11.73
C LEU A 219 -4.83 11.34 12.71
N ASN A 220 -4.20 12.30 13.41
CA ASN A 220 -4.90 13.19 14.34
C ASN A 220 -6.04 13.94 13.65
N LEU A 221 -5.81 14.38 12.40
CA LEU A 221 -6.84 15.08 11.62
C LEU A 221 -8.02 14.18 11.24
N LEU A 222 -7.75 12.92 10.86
CA LEU A 222 -8.81 11.94 10.56
C LEU A 222 -9.65 11.63 11.81
N GLU A 223 -9.02 11.57 12.98
CA GLU A 223 -9.72 11.41 14.27
C GLU A 223 -10.60 12.61 14.61
N GLU A 224 -10.07 13.84 14.48
CA GLU A 224 -10.85 15.07 14.67
C GLU A 224 -12.08 15.10 13.75
N MET A 225 -11.95 14.56 12.55
CA MET A 225 -13.01 14.50 11.55
C MET A 225 -13.98 13.31 11.73
N HIS A 226 -13.79 12.46 12.75
CA HIS A 226 -14.63 11.29 13.03
C HIS A 226 -14.76 10.32 11.84
N VAL A 227 -13.67 10.14 11.08
CA VAL A 227 -13.56 9.11 10.02
C VAL A 227 -13.78 7.71 10.65
N PRO A 228 -14.35 6.72 9.94
CA PRO A 228 -14.67 5.43 10.53
C PRO A 228 -13.51 4.82 11.32
N ASN A 229 -13.77 4.49 12.59
CA ASN A 229 -12.75 4.10 13.56
C ASN A 229 -11.87 2.93 13.09
N PHE A 230 -12.39 2.02 12.25
CA PHE A 230 -11.63 0.85 11.83
C PHE A 230 -10.40 1.21 10.97
N GLU A 231 -10.52 2.15 10.02
CA GLU A 231 -9.39 2.52 9.14
C GLU A 231 -8.29 3.20 9.96
N VAL A 232 -8.70 4.09 10.87
CA VAL A 232 -7.77 4.83 11.75
C VAL A 232 -7.07 3.88 12.72
N GLU A 233 -7.81 2.94 13.33
CA GLU A 233 -7.24 1.97 14.26
C GLU A 233 -6.26 1.01 13.56
N THR A 234 -6.60 0.52 12.37
CA THR A 234 -5.67 -0.25 11.54
C THR A 234 -4.39 0.53 11.28
N LEU A 235 -4.47 1.81 10.91
CA LEU A 235 -3.28 2.63 10.64
C LEU A 235 -2.43 2.87 11.88
N LYS A 236 -3.05 3.08 13.06
CA LYS A 236 -2.31 3.16 14.34
C LYS A 236 -1.57 1.87 14.64
N ASN A 237 -2.18 0.72 14.39
CA ASN A 237 -1.52 -0.58 14.54
C ASN A 237 -0.34 -0.71 13.58
N VAL A 238 -0.47 -0.27 12.33
CA VAL A 238 0.66 -0.25 11.38
C VAL A 238 1.79 0.68 11.85
N VAL A 239 1.48 1.86 12.41
CA VAL A 239 2.49 2.75 13.01
C VAL A 239 3.20 2.07 14.20
N GLY A 240 2.46 1.35 15.04
CA GLY A 240 3.03 0.56 16.14
C GLY A 240 3.99 -0.52 15.64
N ILE A 241 3.59 -1.27 14.63
CA ILE A 241 4.42 -2.30 13.99
C ILE A 241 5.66 -1.67 13.35
N GLU A 242 5.52 -0.56 12.62
CA GLU A 242 6.65 0.16 12.03
C GLU A 242 7.68 0.54 13.09
N ARG A 243 7.24 1.07 14.23
CA ARG A 243 8.13 1.42 15.35
C ARG A 243 8.84 0.19 15.90
N GLN A 244 8.11 -0.89 16.15
CA GLN A 244 8.69 -2.13 16.69
C GLN A 244 9.71 -2.74 15.71
N VAL A 245 9.43 -2.74 14.41
CA VAL A 245 10.36 -3.22 13.38
C VAL A 245 11.60 -2.33 13.33
N ALA A 246 11.47 -1.01 13.45
CA ALA A 246 12.61 -0.10 13.53
C ALA A 246 13.50 -0.38 14.76
N ASP A 247 12.89 -0.81 15.87
CA ASP A 247 13.60 -1.21 17.09
C ASP A 247 14.14 -2.66 17.03
N GLY A 248 14.03 -3.34 15.88
CA GLY A 248 14.58 -4.67 15.62
C GLY A 248 13.61 -5.84 15.82
N ALA A 249 12.33 -5.58 16.07
CA ALA A 249 11.33 -6.66 16.15
C ALA A 249 11.14 -7.33 14.78
N ASN A 250 11.07 -8.67 14.78
CA ASN A 250 10.90 -9.43 13.56
C ASN A 250 9.42 -9.72 13.30
N TYR A 251 8.88 -9.17 12.21
CA TYR A 251 7.52 -9.43 11.76
C TYR A 251 7.52 -10.19 10.45
N ALA A 252 6.66 -11.21 10.36
CA ALA A 252 6.40 -11.93 9.13
C ALA A 252 5.07 -11.49 8.50
N TRP A 253 5.09 -11.26 7.19
CA TRP A 253 3.91 -10.95 6.39
C TRP A 253 3.51 -12.15 5.55
N MET A 254 2.25 -12.58 5.64
CA MET A 254 1.79 -13.80 4.99
C MET A 254 0.36 -13.67 4.45
N LYS A 255 0.03 -14.45 3.41
CA LYS A 255 -1.33 -14.52 2.84
C LYS A 255 -2.25 -15.52 3.56
N LYS A 256 -1.70 -16.32 4.48
CA LYS A 256 -2.47 -17.29 5.27
C LYS A 256 -2.92 -16.65 6.57
N ALA A 257 -4.11 -17.02 7.03
CA ALA A 257 -4.65 -16.54 8.29
C ALA A 257 -3.68 -16.85 9.44
N GLY A 258 -3.40 -15.82 10.24
CA GLY A 258 -2.52 -15.89 11.41
C GLY A 258 -3.03 -14.96 12.49
N THR A 259 -2.59 -15.17 13.73
CA THR A 259 -2.89 -14.30 14.86
C THR A 259 -2.04 -13.04 14.77
N GLY A 260 -2.61 -11.92 14.31
CA GLY A 260 -1.87 -10.68 14.10
C GLY A 260 -2.73 -9.57 13.48
N LEU A 261 -2.07 -8.52 12.96
CA LEU A 261 -2.77 -7.46 12.24
C LEU A 261 -3.26 -7.97 10.89
N GLU A 262 -4.55 -7.82 10.64
CA GLU A 262 -5.18 -8.09 9.35
C GLU A 262 -5.21 -6.82 8.49
N LEU A 263 -4.68 -6.89 7.27
CA LEU A 263 -4.71 -5.79 6.31
C LEU A 263 -5.30 -6.26 4.98
N THR A 264 -6.50 -5.79 4.67
CA THR A 264 -7.16 -6.05 3.39
C THR A 264 -6.70 -5.04 2.35
N ILE A 265 -6.18 -5.53 1.24
CA ILE A 265 -5.68 -4.73 0.13
C ILE A 265 -6.59 -4.96 -1.08
N PRO A 266 -7.22 -3.91 -1.64
CA PRO A 266 -8.07 -4.03 -2.83
C PRO A 266 -7.37 -4.84 -3.94
N TYR A 267 -8.09 -5.79 -4.53
CA TYR A 267 -7.63 -6.77 -5.55
C TYR A 267 -6.60 -7.82 -5.10
N PHE A 268 -5.85 -7.60 -4.03
CA PHE A 268 -4.75 -8.49 -3.61
C PHE A 268 -5.07 -9.30 -2.35
N GLY A 269 -6.28 -9.14 -1.81
CA GLY A 269 -6.78 -9.89 -0.67
C GLY A 269 -6.16 -9.42 0.64
N THR A 270 -6.23 -10.29 1.63
CA THR A 270 -5.80 -9.99 2.99
C THR A 270 -4.37 -10.48 3.24
N VAL A 271 -3.54 -9.61 3.79
CA VAL A 271 -2.22 -9.97 4.34
C VAL A 271 -2.25 -9.86 5.86
N TYR A 272 -1.59 -10.82 6.51
CA TYR A 272 -1.49 -10.92 7.96
C TYR A 272 -0.06 -10.59 8.38
N CYS A 273 0.07 -9.70 9.36
CA CYS A 273 1.35 -9.35 9.96
C CYS A 273 1.43 -9.96 11.36
N VAL A 274 2.36 -10.89 11.54
CA VAL A 274 2.53 -11.68 12.78
C VAL A 274 3.90 -11.39 13.39
N LEU A 275 3.94 -11.09 14.68
CA LEU A 275 5.18 -10.97 15.43
C LEU A 275 5.83 -12.36 15.55
N MET A 276 7.05 -12.49 15.08
CA MET A 276 7.83 -13.71 15.22
C MET A 276 8.55 -13.68 16.55
N SER A 277 8.30 -14.67 17.43
CA SER A 277 9.12 -14.88 18.61
C SER A 277 10.58 -15.08 18.20
N SER A 278 11.53 -14.60 19.00
CA SER A 278 12.96 -14.82 18.71
C SER A 278 13.24 -16.33 18.59
N PRO A 279 14.20 -16.76 17.74
CA PRO A 279 14.61 -18.16 17.65
C PRO A 279 15.06 -18.76 19.00
N GLU A 280 15.37 -17.93 19.99
CA GLU A 280 15.89 -18.34 21.30
C GLU A 280 14.79 -18.88 22.24
N GLN A 281 13.51 -18.58 22.01
CA GLN A 281 12.44 -19.06 22.89
C GLN A 281 11.92 -20.46 22.55
N VAL A 282 12.15 -20.95 21.33
CA VAL A 282 11.75 -22.31 20.94
C VAL A 282 12.67 -23.36 21.59
N ILE A 283 13.95 -23.05 21.77
CA ILE A 283 14.91 -23.96 22.41
C ILE A 283 14.63 -24.12 23.92
N HIS A 284 14.19 -23.05 24.60
CA HIS A 284 13.87 -23.14 26.03
C HIS A 284 12.53 -23.84 26.32
N GLN A 285 11.61 -23.91 25.34
CA GLN A 285 10.34 -24.61 25.49
C GLN A 285 10.45 -26.12 25.22
N GLU A 286 11.45 -26.57 24.44
CA GLU A 286 11.78 -27.99 24.30
C GLU A 286 12.59 -28.53 25.50
N ILE A 287 13.36 -27.70 26.20
CA ILE A 287 14.19 -28.12 27.36
C ILE A 287 13.37 -28.24 28.67
N SER A 288 12.13 -27.73 28.71
CA SER A 288 11.29 -27.73 29.91
C SER A 288 10.22 -28.83 29.96
N LEU A 289 10.20 -29.75 29.00
CA LEU A 289 9.45 -31.00 29.11
C LEU A 289 10.27 -32.00 29.95
N PRO A 290 9.72 -32.57 31.04
CA PRO A 290 10.37 -33.68 31.72
C PRO A 290 10.49 -34.85 30.74
N PRO A 291 11.56 -35.65 30.78
CA PRO A 291 11.70 -36.80 29.91
C PRO A 291 10.48 -37.72 30.11
N SER A 292 9.68 -37.87 29.05
CA SER A 292 8.65 -38.90 28.99
C SER A 292 9.30 -40.26 29.18
N SER A 293 8.76 -41.09 30.06
CA SER A 293 9.31 -42.38 30.50
C SER A 293 9.36 -43.49 29.44
N ASP A 294 9.32 -43.16 28.14
CA ASP A 294 9.17 -44.16 27.07
C ASP A 294 10.43 -44.42 26.24
N THR A 295 11.59 -43.87 26.63
CA THR A 295 12.89 -44.24 26.02
C THR A 295 13.65 -45.33 26.76
N ALA A 296 12.99 -46.07 27.66
CA ALA A 296 13.57 -47.25 28.32
C ALA A 296 13.40 -48.56 27.51
N VAL A 297 12.77 -48.54 26.33
CA VAL A 297 12.48 -49.77 25.56
C VAL A 297 13.30 -49.88 24.25
N LEU A 298 14.08 -48.87 23.88
CA LEU A 298 14.86 -48.88 22.63
C LEU A 298 16.39 -49.06 22.80
N LEU A 299 16.87 -49.25 24.03
CA LEU A 299 18.27 -49.63 24.29
C LEU A 299 18.45 -51.11 24.66
N ASP A 300 17.37 -51.88 24.83
CA ASP A 300 17.44 -53.32 25.10
C ASP A 300 17.42 -54.20 23.83
N PHE A 301 17.30 -53.60 22.63
CA PHE A 301 17.27 -54.34 21.36
C PHE A 301 18.60 -54.36 20.60
N LEU A 302 19.64 -53.66 21.08
CA LEU A 302 20.96 -53.61 20.44
C LEU A 302 22.08 -54.36 21.17
N ASP A 303 21.83 -54.88 22.38
CA ASP A 303 22.79 -55.70 23.15
C ASP A 303 22.49 -57.21 23.11
N MET A 304 21.66 -57.68 22.18
CA MET A 304 21.25 -59.09 22.06
C MET A 304 21.69 -59.77 20.75
N LEU A 305 22.74 -59.29 20.09
CA LEU A 305 23.26 -59.93 18.87
C LEU A 305 24.78 -60.02 18.71
N GLU A 306 25.54 -59.90 19.79
CA GLU A 306 26.92 -60.40 19.80
C GLU A 306 27.14 -61.18 21.09
N GLU A 307 27.12 -62.52 20.98
CA GLU A 307 28.04 -63.44 21.67
C GLU A 307 27.49 -64.87 21.54
N SER A 308 28.09 -65.66 20.65
CA SER A 308 28.30 -67.10 20.86
C SER A 308 29.30 -67.67 19.83
N PRO A 309 30.03 -68.75 20.18
CA PRO A 309 31.47 -68.82 19.95
C PRO A 309 31.94 -69.96 19.01
N LEU A 310 33.21 -69.85 18.60
CA LEU A 310 34.21 -70.91 18.30
C LEU A 310 33.79 -72.14 17.45
N CYS A 311 34.49 -72.40 16.33
CA CYS A 311 35.66 -73.31 16.25
C CYS A 311 36.05 -73.67 14.79
N ASP A 312 37.30 -74.16 14.68
CA ASP A 312 37.97 -74.94 13.61
C ASP A 312 38.65 -74.18 12.46
N GLN A 313 39.99 -74.04 12.49
CA GLN A 313 41.05 -75.03 12.17
C GLN A 313 41.24 -75.28 10.67
N ALA A 314 42.27 -74.66 10.09
CA ALA A 314 43.45 -75.26 9.44
C ALA A 314 44.16 -74.24 8.55
#